data_AF-A0A0B6Z7C9-F1
#
_entry.id   AF-A0A0B6Z7C9-F1
#
_cell.length_a   1.000
_cell.length_b   1.000
_cell.length_c   1.000
_cell.angle_alpha   90.00
_cell.angle_beta   90.00
_cell.angle_gamma   90.00
#
_symmetry.space_group_name_H-M   'P 1'
#
loop_
_entity.id
_entity.type
_entity.pdbx_description
1 polymer ?
#
loop_
_entity_poly.entity_id
_entity_poly.type
_entity_poly.pdbx_seq_one_letter_code
_entity_poly.pdbx_strand_id
1 'polypeptide(L)'
;NIGSSRANEKVGTIKQLKDLFASNKNKVDFILFITSDTITDFHPLIKTYEREFQITTQDLKESTVNKVVEKRQYRTMDNIVMKSNLKNSGINYKLDTTIRNDQLIIGIGFNNSSTTDVDALTGVGFAANMGAQPTNFVGDICFSEQNRDAKLGFYDYLIQTCMENFKNARKAFPRSVIIYRTSGSESSFDHYLMY
;
A
#
# COMPACT_ATOMS: atom_id res chain seq x y z
N ASN A 1 19.99 -4.44 36.52
CA ASN A 1 20.66 -5.19 35.43
C ASN A 1 19.75 -6.03 34.51
N ILE A 2 18.44 -6.16 34.75
CA ILE A 2 17.54 -6.93 33.86
C ILE A 2 17.11 -6.13 32.60
N GLY A 3 17.03 -4.79 32.71
CA GLY A 3 16.64 -3.92 31.60
C GLY A 3 17.65 -3.81 30.45
N SER A 4 18.95 -3.91 30.73
CA SER A 4 19.99 -3.82 29.68
C SER A 4 20.10 -5.12 28.85
N SER A 5 19.83 -6.28 29.46
CA SER A 5 19.84 -7.58 28.76
C SER A 5 18.74 -7.66 27.69
N ARG A 6 17.50 -7.29 28.05
CA ARG A 6 16.36 -7.29 27.10
C ARG A 6 16.52 -6.27 25.97
N ALA A 7 17.11 -5.11 26.26
CA ALA A 7 17.39 -4.11 25.24
C ALA A 7 18.44 -4.62 24.23
N ASN A 8 19.51 -5.26 24.72
CA ASN A 8 20.54 -5.85 23.86
C ASN A 8 20.00 -7.02 23.02
N GLU A 9 19.13 -7.88 23.57
CA GLU A 9 18.46 -8.93 22.82
C GLU A 9 17.60 -8.35 21.69
N LYS A 10 16.78 -7.33 21.99
CA LYS A 10 15.93 -6.69 20.98
C LYS A 10 16.74 -6.06 19.85
N VAL A 11 17.83 -5.36 20.18
CA VAL A 11 18.76 -4.79 19.18
C VAL A 11 19.37 -5.91 18.31
N GLY A 12 19.76 -7.03 18.93
CA GLY A 12 20.24 -8.22 18.22
C GLY A 12 19.22 -8.76 17.22
N THR A 13 17.96 -8.91 17.63
CA THR A 13 16.88 -9.43 16.76
C THR A 13 16.55 -8.48 15.62
N ILE A 14 16.55 -7.16 15.84
CA ILE A 14 16.36 -6.16 14.77
C ILE A 14 17.49 -6.25 13.74
N LYS A 15 18.74 -6.39 14.21
CA LYS A 15 19.90 -6.57 13.32
C LYS A 15 19.77 -7.86 12.50
N GLN A 16 19.37 -8.97 13.13
CA GLN A 16 19.16 -10.24 12.44
C GLN A 16 18.07 -10.13 11.36
N LEU A 17 16.97 -9.43 11.64
CA LEU A 17 15.93 -9.18 10.64
C LEU A 17 16.50 -8.40 9.45
N LYS A 18 17.26 -7.33 9.70
CA LYS A 18 17.90 -6.56 8.64
C LYS A 18 18.89 -7.41 7.82
N ASP A 19 19.72 -8.21 8.50
CA ASP A 19 20.69 -9.11 7.86
C ASP A 19 19.98 -10.17 6.99
N LEU A 20 18.78 -10.64 7.40
CA LEU A 20 17.94 -11.53 6.60
C LEU A 20 17.50 -10.87 5.29
N PHE A 21 17.02 -9.62 5.31
CA PHE A 21 16.68 -8.91 4.08
C PHE A 21 17.92 -8.66 3.20
N ALA A 22 19.02 -8.21 3.80
CA ALA A 22 20.25 -7.91 3.08
C ALA A 22 20.83 -9.14 2.37
N SER A 23 20.84 -10.29 3.05
CA SER A 23 21.37 -11.55 2.50
C SER A 23 20.49 -12.14 1.40
N ASN A 24 19.20 -11.80 1.35
CA ASN A 24 18.23 -12.28 0.37
C ASN A 24 17.94 -11.27 -0.76
N LYS A 25 18.50 -10.06 -0.68
CA LYS A 25 18.38 -9.05 -1.75
C LYS A 25 18.87 -9.64 -3.08
N ASN A 26 18.03 -9.52 -4.11
CA ASN A 26 18.25 -10.06 -5.46
C ASN A 26 18.34 -11.60 -5.56
N LYS A 27 18.01 -12.33 -4.49
CA LYS A 27 17.97 -13.81 -4.49
C LYS A 27 16.55 -14.35 -4.44
N VAL A 28 15.65 -13.59 -3.83
CA VAL A 28 14.24 -13.96 -3.68
C VAL A 28 13.37 -12.74 -4.01
N ASP A 29 12.21 -13.00 -4.59
CA ASP A 29 11.23 -11.97 -4.90
C ASP A 29 10.19 -11.80 -3.79
N PHE A 30 10.06 -12.82 -2.92
CA PHE A 30 8.99 -12.89 -1.92
C PHE A 30 9.44 -13.56 -0.62
N ILE A 31 9.05 -12.99 0.52
CA ILE A 31 9.27 -13.58 1.86
C ILE A 31 7.94 -13.64 2.63
N LEU A 32 7.62 -14.84 3.13
CA LEU A 32 6.49 -15.06 4.04
C LEU A 32 7.00 -15.08 5.49
N PHE A 33 6.56 -14.12 6.30
CA PHE A 33 6.82 -14.08 7.73
C PHE A 33 5.66 -14.73 8.49
N ILE A 34 6.01 -15.54 9.49
CA ILE A 34 5.08 -16.04 10.49
C ILE A 34 5.57 -15.52 11.84
N THR A 35 4.77 -14.68 12.48
CA THR A 35 5.12 -14.04 13.75
C THR A 35 4.16 -14.51 14.85
N SER A 36 4.68 -14.72 16.06
CA SER A 36 3.83 -14.98 17.22
C SER A 36 2.88 -13.79 17.43
N ASP A 37 1.66 -14.08 17.91
CA ASP A 37 0.67 -13.05 18.24
C ASP A 37 1.15 -12.07 19.32
N THR A 38 2.11 -12.48 20.16
CA THR A 38 2.68 -11.63 21.22
C THR A 38 3.66 -10.57 20.71
N ILE A 39 4.18 -10.72 19.48
CA ILE A 39 5.14 -9.79 18.87
C ILE A 39 4.37 -8.77 18.03
N THR A 40 4.29 -7.51 18.47
CA THR A 40 3.48 -6.48 17.81
C THR A 40 4.30 -5.42 17.07
N ASP A 41 5.58 -5.28 17.40
CA ASP A 41 6.47 -4.21 16.95
C ASP A 41 7.32 -4.56 15.73
N PHE A 42 7.32 -5.83 15.31
CA PHE A 42 8.09 -6.27 14.12
C PHE A 42 7.39 -5.96 12.80
N HIS A 43 6.05 -5.87 12.79
CA HIS A 43 5.31 -5.61 11.56
C HIS A 43 5.73 -4.29 10.88
N PRO A 44 5.84 -3.14 11.60
CA PRO A 44 6.38 -1.92 11.01
C PRO A 44 7.81 -2.08 10.49
N LEU A 45 8.69 -2.78 11.21
CA LEU A 45 10.07 -2.99 10.80
C LEU A 45 10.18 -3.82 9.52
N ILE A 46 9.37 -4.89 9.39
CA ILE A 46 9.26 -5.69 8.17
C ILE A 46 8.85 -4.80 7.00
N LYS A 47 7.89 -3.86 7.20
CA LYS A 47 7.45 -2.93 6.15
C LYS A 47 8.50 -1.87 5.78
N THR A 48 9.28 -1.41 6.76
CA THR A 48 10.43 -0.55 6.48
C THR A 48 11.47 -1.27 5.62
N TYR A 49 11.82 -2.51 5.97
CA TYR A 49 12.82 -3.28 5.23
C TYR A 49 12.31 -3.80 3.87
N GLU A 50 11.02 -4.09 3.73
CA GLU A 50 10.38 -4.34 2.42
C GLU A 50 10.67 -3.19 1.45
N ARG A 51 10.54 -1.94 1.90
CA ARG A 51 10.86 -0.75 1.09
C ARG A 51 12.36 -0.52 0.92
N GLU A 52 13.17 -0.72 1.95
CA GLU A 52 14.63 -0.52 1.88
C GLU A 52 15.29 -1.52 0.90
N PHE A 53 14.88 -2.79 0.96
CA PHE A 53 15.51 -3.87 0.20
C PHE A 53 14.76 -4.26 -1.07
N GLN A 54 13.56 -3.72 -1.29
CA GLN A 54 12.69 -4.00 -2.45
C GLN A 54 12.35 -5.49 -2.58
N ILE A 55 12.07 -6.16 -1.47
CA ILE A 55 11.63 -7.55 -1.42
C ILE A 55 10.19 -7.58 -0.93
N THR A 56 9.30 -8.16 -1.72
CA THR A 56 7.88 -8.26 -1.38
C THR A 56 7.68 -9.15 -0.15
N THR A 57 6.89 -8.71 0.84
CA THR A 57 6.65 -9.53 2.03
C THR A 57 5.17 -9.73 2.32
N GLN A 58 4.86 -10.85 2.97
CA GLN A 58 3.59 -11.07 3.63
C GLN A 58 3.82 -11.54 5.05
N ASP A 59 3.20 -10.87 6.02
CA ASP A 59 3.32 -11.20 7.44
C ASP A 59 2.00 -11.81 7.92
N LEU A 60 2.11 -12.97 8.57
CA LEU A 60 1.01 -13.73 9.14
C LEU A 60 1.24 -13.90 10.64
N LYS A 61 0.14 -13.83 11.41
CA LYS A 61 0.17 -14.26 12.81
C LYS A 61 0.08 -15.77 12.92
N GLU A 62 0.72 -16.34 13.93
CA GLU A 62 0.63 -17.76 14.29
C GLU A 62 -0.84 -18.19 14.43
N SER A 63 -1.67 -17.40 15.10
CA SER A 63 -3.12 -17.64 15.18
C SER A 63 -3.81 -17.72 13.81
N THR A 64 -3.31 -17.00 12.80
CA THR A 64 -3.83 -17.05 11.43
C THR A 64 -3.42 -18.35 10.75
N VAL A 65 -2.20 -18.82 10.97
CA VAL A 65 -1.73 -20.12 10.47
C VAL A 65 -2.54 -21.25 11.12
N ASN A 66 -2.75 -21.20 12.44
CA ASN A 66 -3.55 -22.20 13.17
C ASN A 66 -5.01 -22.26 12.69
N LYS A 67 -5.61 -21.12 12.29
CA LYS A 67 -6.94 -21.12 11.66
C LYS A 67 -6.98 -21.92 10.36
N VAL A 68 -5.91 -21.89 9.58
CA VAL A 68 -5.83 -22.61 8.31
C VAL A 68 -5.52 -24.10 8.54
N VAL A 69 -4.46 -24.39 9.29
CA VAL A 69 -3.94 -25.76 9.47
C VAL A 69 -4.87 -26.61 10.33
N GLU A 70 -5.20 -26.12 11.54
CA GLU A 70 -5.96 -26.90 12.52
C GLU A 70 -7.47 -26.77 12.29
N LYS A 71 -7.94 -25.54 12.05
CA LYS A 71 -9.38 -25.25 11.96
C LYS A 71 -9.93 -25.33 10.54
N ARG A 72 -9.09 -25.62 9.54
CA ARG A 72 -9.46 -25.74 8.12
C ARG A 72 -10.29 -24.56 7.60
N GLN A 73 -9.97 -23.34 8.06
CA GLN A 73 -10.65 -22.13 7.61
C GLN A 73 -10.15 -21.73 6.21
N TYR A 74 -10.68 -22.40 5.18
CA TYR A 74 -10.25 -22.20 3.79
C TYR A 74 -10.39 -20.75 3.33
N ARG A 75 -11.42 -20.01 3.79
CA ARG A 75 -11.55 -18.57 3.48
C ARG A 75 -10.36 -17.74 3.97
N THR A 76 -9.75 -18.11 5.09
CA THR A 76 -8.53 -17.45 5.57
C THR A 76 -7.35 -17.76 4.65
N MET A 77 -7.24 -19.00 4.19
CA MET A 77 -6.23 -19.42 3.23
C MET A 77 -6.39 -18.70 1.88
N ASP A 78 -7.61 -18.61 1.36
CA ASP A 78 -7.93 -17.89 0.13
C ASP A 78 -7.50 -16.42 0.21
N ASN A 79 -7.80 -15.75 1.33
CA ASN A 79 -7.37 -14.37 1.56
C ASN A 79 -5.83 -14.23 1.59
N ILE A 80 -5.11 -15.23 2.12
CA ILE A 80 -3.64 -15.24 2.13
C ILE A 80 -3.13 -15.34 0.70
N VAL A 81 -3.59 -16.34 -0.06
CA VAL A 81 -3.18 -16.60 -1.44
C VAL A 81 -3.51 -15.41 -2.34
N MET A 82 -4.72 -14.85 -2.24
CA MET A 82 -5.13 -13.69 -3.03
C MET A 82 -4.25 -12.46 -2.77
N LYS A 83 -3.84 -12.23 -1.52
CA LYS A 83 -2.90 -11.15 -1.18
C LYS A 83 -1.50 -11.44 -1.70
N SER A 84 -1.02 -12.69 -1.63
CA SER A 84 0.28 -13.07 -2.18
C SER A 84 0.32 -12.89 -3.69
N ASN A 85 -0.73 -13.30 -4.40
CA ASN A 85 -0.84 -13.17 -5.85
C ASN A 85 -0.79 -11.69 -6.29
N LEU A 86 -1.58 -10.82 -5.67
CA LEU A 86 -1.58 -9.38 -6.00
C LEU A 86 -0.22 -8.71 -5.73
N LYS A 87 0.43 -9.08 -4.62
CA LYS A 87 1.75 -8.54 -4.27
C LYS A 87 2.84 -8.94 -5.25
N ASN A 88 2.71 -10.11 -5.87
CA ASN A 88 3.59 -10.60 -6.93
C ASN A 88 3.06 -10.24 -8.34
N SER A 89 2.30 -9.13 -8.44
CA SER A 89 1.76 -8.59 -9.71
C SER A 89 0.76 -9.50 -10.45
N GLY A 90 0.26 -10.54 -9.80
CA GLY A 90 -0.81 -11.38 -10.30
C GLY A 90 -2.19 -10.70 -10.21
N ILE A 91 -3.14 -11.19 -11.01
CA ILE A 91 -4.51 -10.68 -11.05
C ILE A 91 -5.45 -11.78 -10.60
N ASN A 92 -6.19 -11.57 -9.50
CA ASN A 92 -7.13 -12.57 -8.97
C ASN A 92 -8.40 -12.68 -9.80
N TYR A 93 -8.90 -11.55 -10.32
CA TYR A 93 -10.15 -11.47 -11.05
C TYR A 93 -10.02 -10.53 -12.25
N LYS A 94 -10.57 -10.97 -13.38
CA LYS A 94 -10.79 -10.13 -14.55
C LYS A 94 -12.26 -9.74 -14.60
N LEU A 95 -12.52 -8.46 -14.87
CA LEU A 95 -13.89 -7.91 -14.94
C LEU A 95 -14.10 -7.36 -16.35
N ASP A 96 -14.19 -8.27 -17.33
CA ASP A 96 -14.08 -7.97 -18.76
C ASP A 96 -15.19 -7.05 -19.31
N THR A 97 -16.27 -6.84 -18.56
CA THR A 97 -17.42 -6.00 -18.96
C THR A 97 -17.73 -4.85 -18.00
N THR A 98 -17.13 -4.83 -16.80
CA THR A 98 -17.47 -3.82 -15.78
C THR A 98 -16.61 -2.58 -15.89
N ILE A 99 -15.30 -2.75 -16.10
CA ILE A 99 -14.36 -1.64 -16.24
C ILE A 99 -13.88 -1.58 -17.68
N ARG A 100 -14.22 -0.49 -18.38
CA ARG A 100 -13.84 -0.34 -19.78
C ARG A 100 -12.34 -0.12 -19.93
N ASN A 101 -11.77 -0.66 -21.01
CA ASN A 101 -10.34 -0.52 -21.33
C ASN A 101 -9.87 0.94 -21.51
N ASP A 102 -10.78 1.83 -21.88
CA ASP A 102 -10.53 3.25 -22.13
C ASP A 102 -10.87 4.16 -20.94
N GLN A 103 -11.18 3.58 -19.79
CA GLN A 103 -11.56 4.31 -18.59
C GLN A 103 -10.44 4.27 -17.55
N LEU A 104 -10.04 5.46 -17.10
CA LEU A 104 -9.15 5.65 -15.96
C LEU A 104 -10.00 5.87 -14.71
N ILE A 105 -9.77 5.07 -13.68
CA ILE A 105 -10.41 5.16 -12.37
C ILE A 105 -9.31 5.43 -11.36
N ILE A 106 -9.48 6.47 -10.56
CA ILE A 106 -8.53 6.93 -9.55
C ILE A 106 -9.26 6.98 -8.20
N GLY A 107 -8.73 6.30 -7.19
CA GLY A 107 -9.11 6.47 -5.79
C GLY A 107 -8.07 7.32 -5.06
N ILE A 108 -8.50 8.32 -4.30
CA ILE A 108 -7.63 9.22 -3.53
C ILE A 108 -8.11 9.25 -2.07
N GLY A 109 -7.21 8.96 -1.14
CA GLY A 109 -7.47 8.97 0.30
C GLY A 109 -6.53 9.92 1.04
N PHE A 110 -7.08 10.65 2.00
CA PHE A 110 -6.35 11.62 2.82
C PHE A 110 -6.33 11.16 4.28
N ASN A 111 -5.16 11.24 4.92
CA ASN A 111 -4.99 10.99 6.34
C ASN A 111 -4.29 12.19 6.98
N ASN A 112 -5.03 12.94 7.80
CA ASN A 112 -4.52 14.12 8.51
C ASN A 112 -4.07 13.67 9.90
N SER A 113 -2.80 13.88 10.25
CA SER A 113 -2.25 13.45 11.54
C SER A 113 -2.77 14.23 12.75
N SER A 114 -3.38 15.41 12.55
CA SER A 114 -4.08 16.19 13.58
C SER A 114 -4.93 17.29 12.95
N THR A 115 -6.07 17.62 13.56
CA THR A 115 -6.97 18.71 13.13
C THR A 115 -6.58 20.08 13.67
N THR A 116 -5.56 20.15 14.52
CA THR A 116 -5.24 21.34 15.34
C THR A 116 -3.85 21.91 15.09
N ASP A 117 -3.00 21.25 14.31
CA ASP A 117 -1.62 21.66 14.10
C ASP A 117 -1.44 22.26 12.70
N VAL A 118 -0.93 23.50 12.65
CA VAL A 118 -0.76 24.27 11.42
C VAL A 118 0.30 23.65 10.50
N ASP A 119 1.17 22.81 11.08
CA ASP A 119 2.24 22.04 10.42
C ASP A 119 1.88 20.56 10.23
N ALA A 120 0.60 20.17 10.38
CA ALA A 120 0.20 18.78 10.28
C ALA A 120 0.45 18.22 8.87
N LEU A 121 1.38 17.26 8.75
CA LEU A 121 1.56 16.48 7.53
C LEU A 121 0.29 15.71 7.20
N THR A 122 -0.18 15.88 5.97
CA THR A 122 -1.24 15.06 5.41
C THR A 122 -0.62 13.96 4.56
N GLY A 123 -0.81 12.71 4.97
CA GLY A 123 -0.53 11.57 4.11
C GLY A 123 -1.63 11.45 3.08
N VAL A 124 -1.30 11.58 1.80
CA VAL A 124 -2.23 11.40 0.69
C VAL A 124 -1.83 10.17 -0.09
N GLY A 125 -2.68 9.15 -0.09
CA GLY A 125 -2.51 7.96 -0.90
C GLY A 125 -3.43 8.02 -2.12
N PHE A 126 -2.97 7.48 -3.25
CA PHE A 126 -3.84 7.24 -4.38
C PHE A 126 -3.61 5.85 -4.97
N ALA A 127 -4.62 5.33 -5.66
CA ALA A 127 -4.52 4.12 -6.47
C ALA A 127 -5.36 4.29 -7.73
N ALA A 128 -4.83 3.88 -8.88
CA ALA A 128 -5.50 3.99 -10.16
C ALA A 128 -5.33 2.73 -11.00
N ASN A 129 -6.29 2.43 -11.87
CA ASN A 129 -6.20 1.31 -12.81
C ASN A 129 -5.27 1.64 -14.00
N MET A 130 -4.01 1.95 -13.71
CA MET A 130 -3.03 2.38 -14.73
C MET A 130 -2.25 1.22 -15.37
N GLY A 131 -2.53 -0.03 -14.98
CA GLY A 131 -1.94 -1.21 -15.61
C GLY A 131 -2.56 -1.56 -16.97
N ALA A 132 -1.93 -2.53 -17.65
CA ALA A 132 -2.40 -3.03 -18.94
C ALA A 132 -3.81 -3.64 -18.88
N GLN A 133 -4.15 -4.26 -17.75
CA GLN A 133 -5.48 -4.79 -17.48
C GLN A 133 -6.31 -3.77 -16.68
N PRO A 134 -7.60 -3.55 -17.02
CA PRO A 134 -8.48 -2.60 -16.32
C PRO A 134 -8.66 -2.83 -14.82
N THR A 135 -8.43 -4.06 -14.36
CA THR A 135 -8.54 -4.45 -12.94
C THR A 135 -7.22 -4.35 -12.18
N ASN A 136 -6.12 -3.96 -12.84
CA ASN A 136 -4.83 -3.79 -12.19
C ASN A 136 -4.70 -2.36 -11.64
N PHE A 137 -4.95 -2.21 -10.34
CA PHE A 137 -4.79 -0.96 -9.61
C PHE A 137 -3.40 -0.87 -8.98
N VAL A 138 -2.68 0.19 -9.31
CA VAL A 138 -1.37 0.53 -8.75
C VAL A 138 -1.49 1.90 -8.11
N GLY A 139 -0.71 2.17 -7.08
CA GLY A 139 -0.82 3.39 -6.31
C GLY A 139 0.48 3.83 -5.68
N ASP A 140 0.48 5.04 -5.15
CA ASP A 140 1.59 5.60 -4.40
C ASP A 140 1.08 6.47 -3.24
N ILE A 141 1.99 6.90 -2.38
CA ILE A 141 1.74 7.78 -1.26
C ILE A 141 2.64 9.01 -1.34
N CYS A 142 2.04 10.17 -1.10
CA CYS A 142 2.70 11.45 -0.96
C CYS A 142 2.45 11.99 0.46
N PHE A 143 3.41 12.75 0.96
CA PHE A 143 3.25 13.55 2.16
C PHE A 143 3.18 15.01 1.73
N SER A 144 2.07 15.66 2.05
CA SER A 144 1.85 17.08 1.73
C SER A 144 1.64 17.87 3.03
N GLU A 145 2.19 19.08 3.07
CA GLU A 145 1.77 20.07 4.04
C GLU A 145 0.30 20.46 3.80
N GLN A 146 -0.39 20.96 4.82
CA GLN A 146 -1.80 21.38 4.70
C GLN A 146 -2.01 22.66 3.88
N ASN A 147 -0.95 23.24 3.29
CA ASN A 147 -1.02 24.44 2.48
C ASN A 147 -1.62 24.19 1.09
N ARG A 148 -2.34 25.19 0.55
CA ARG A 148 -3.12 25.09 -0.69
C ARG A 148 -2.28 24.74 -1.92
N ASP A 149 -1.11 25.36 -2.06
CA ASP A 149 -0.24 25.17 -3.22
C ASP A 149 0.37 23.76 -3.27
N ALA A 150 0.67 23.19 -2.10
CA ALA A 150 1.13 21.80 -1.99
C ALA A 150 0.06 20.81 -2.46
N LYS A 151 -1.23 21.09 -2.15
CA LYS A 151 -2.35 20.29 -2.63
C LYS A 151 -2.53 20.36 -4.15
N LEU A 152 -2.38 21.54 -4.75
CA LEU A 152 -2.43 21.71 -6.21
C LEU A 152 -1.31 20.93 -6.91
N GLY A 153 -0.07 21.08 -6.44
CA GLY A 153 1.07 20.33 -6.98
C GLY A 153 0.90 18.81 -6.86
N PHE A 154 0.24 18.34 -5.79
CA PHE A 154 -0.10 16.93 -5.65
C PHE A 154 -1.09 16.44 -6.71
N TYR A 155 -2.17 17.17 -6.97
CA TYR A 155 -3.14 16.77 -7.99
C TYR A 155 -2.53 16.75 -9.39
N ASP A 156 -1.71 17.75 -9.72
CA ASP A 156 -0.98 17.78 -10.99
C ASP A 156 -0.08 16.55 -11.13
N TYR A 157 0.75 16.29 -10.11
CA TYR A 157 1.63 15.11 -10.08
C TYR A 157 0.84 13.80 -10.22
N LEU A 158 -0.24 13.64 -9.46
CA LEU A 158 -1.07 12.44 -9.43
C LEU A 158 -1.73 12.21 -10.80
N ILE A 159 -2.36 13.22 -11.38
CA ILE A 159 -3.08 13.11 -12.64
C ILE A 159 -2.09 12.82 -13.76
N GLN A 160 -0.97 13.55 -13.82
CA GLN A 160 0.09 13.31 -14.81
C GLN A 160 0.62 11.88 -14.71
N THR A 161 0.98 11.44 -13.50
CA THR A 161 1.46 10.06 -13.26
C THR A 161 0.46 9.00 -13.71
N CYS A 162 -0.82 9.16 -13.35
CA CYS A 162 -1.86 8.22 -13.74
C CYS A 162 -2.07 8.18 -15.26
N MET A 163 -2.11 9.35 -15.91
CA MET A 163 -2.32 9.48 -17.35
C MET A 163 -1.16 8.92 -18.17
N GLU A 164 0.08 9.20 -17.77
CA GLU A 164 1.28 8.69 -18.41
C GLU A 164 1.39 7.18 -18.27
N ASN A 165 1.21 6.64 -17.06
CA ASN A 165 1.25 5.20 -16.84
C ASN A 165 0.14 4.47 -17.61
N PHE A 166 -1.07 5.03 -17.63
CA PHE A 166 -2.17 4.49 -18.43
C PHE A 166 -1.81 4.46 -19.92
N LYS A 167 -1.30 5.58 -20.46
CA LYS A 167 -0.88 5.68 -21.86
C LYS A 167 0.25 4.69 -22.18
N ASN A 168 1.22 4.56 -21.29
CA ASN A 168 2.35 3.66 -21.49
C ASN A 168 1.90 2.19 -21.50
N ALA A 169 0.99 1.83 -20.60
CA ALA A 169 0.46 0.48 -20.49
C ALA A 169 -0.55 0.10 -21.59
N ARG A 170 -1.39 1.05 -22.04
CA ARG A 170 -2.50 0.80 -22.97
C ARG A 170 -2.34 1.42 -24.36
N LYS A 171 -1.24 2.15 -24.58
CA LYS A 171 -0.88 2.83 -25.84
C LYS A 171 -1.88 3.90 -26.30
N ALA A 172 -2.80 4.31 -25.43
CA ALA A 172 -3.80 5.34 -25.69
C ALA A 172 -4.11 6.11 -24.39
N PHE A 173 -4.56 7.35 -24.52
CA PHE A 173 -5.11 8.09 -23.39
C PHE A 173 -6.52 7.60 -23.02
N PRO A 174 -6.94 7.73 -21.76
CA PRO A 174 -8.31 7.39 -21.37
C PRO A 174 -9.31 8.33 -22.05
N ARG A 175 -10.49 7.81 -22.41
CA ARG A 175 -11.63 8.60 -22.92
C ARG A 175 -12.49 9.17 -21.80
N SER A 176 -12.40 8.59 -20.60
CA SER A 176 -13.12 9.06 -19.42
C SER A 176 -12.29 8.82 -18.17
N VAL A 177 -12.31 9.78 -17.25
CA VAL A 177 -11.68 9.68 -15.93
C VAL A 177 -12.76 9.70 -14.85
N ILE A 178 -12.67 8.77 -13.90
CA ILE A 178 -13.51 8.73 -12.70
C ILE A 178 -12.60 8.89 -11.49
N ILE A 179 -12.89 9.87 -10.64
CA ILE A 179 -12.13 10.12 -9.41
C ILE A 179 -13.03 9.86 -8.22
N TYR A 180 -12.66 8.86 -7.41
CA TYR A 180 -13.21 8.59 -6.10
C TYR A 180 -12.32 9.25 -5.05
N ARG A 181 -12.84 10.30 -4.40
CA ARG A 181 -12.12 11.00 -3.33
C ARG A 181 -12.75 10.65 -1.98
N THR A 182 -11.96 10.10 -1.07
CA THR A 182 -12.38 9.82 0.31
C THR A 182 -11.71 10.82 1.26
N SER A 183 -12.40 11.92 1.55
CA SER A 183 -12.01 12.90 2.59
C SER A 183 -13.13 13.91 2.89
N GLY A 184 -13.19 14.38 4.15
CA GLY A 184 -13.89 15.60 4.52
C GLY A 184 -15.36 15.44 4.89
N SER A 185 -15.91 16.47 5.53
CA SER A 185 -17.35 16.64 5.74
C SER A 185 -18.01 17.22 4.49
N GLU A 186 -19.32 17.04 4.36
CA GLU A 186 -20.10 17.55 3.21
C GLU A 186 -19.92 19.07 3.00
N SER A 187 -19.69 19.81 4.08
CA SER A 187 -19.44 21.26 4.05
C SER A 187 -18.19 21.70 3.26
N SER A 188 -17.33 20.77 2.84
CA SER A 188 -16.11 21.06 2.08
C SER A 188 -16.20 20.72 0.59
N PHE A 189 -17.36 20.24 0.10
CA PHE A 189 -17.51 19.82 -1.30
C PHE A 189 -17.17 20.94 -2.30
N ASP A 190 -17.69 22.14 -2.09
CA ASP A 190 -17.42 23.27 -2.98
C ASP A 190 -15.93 23.61 -3.04
N HIS A 191 -15.24 23.52 -1.91
CA HIS A 191 -13.79 23.71 -1.86
C HIS A 191 -13.05 22.63 -2.64
N TYR A 192 -13.55 21.39 -2.66
CA TYR A 192 -12.92 20.29 -3.39
C TYR A 192 -13.13 20.37 -4.90
N LEU A 193 -14.26 20.93 -5.36
CA LEU A 193 -14.56 21.11 -6.78
C LEU A 193 -13.81 22.27 -7.43
N MET A 194 -13.21 23.16 -6.63
CA MET A 194 -12.36 24.25 -7.13
C MET A 194 -10.98 23.80 -7.59
N TYR A 195 -10.60 22.55 -7.31
CA TYR A 195 -9.33 21.93 -7.71
C TYR A 195 -9.59 20.83 -8.74
#